data_AF-A0A150TGZ8-F1
#
_entry.id   AF-A0A150TGZ8-F1
#
_cell.length_a   1.000
_cell.length_b   1.000
_cell.length_c   1.000
_cell.angle_alpha   90.00
_cell.angle_beta   90.00
_cell.angle_gamma   90.00
#
_symmetry.space_group_name_H-M   'P 1'
#
loop_
_entity.id
_entity.type
_entity.pdbx_description
1 polymer ?
#
loop_
_entity_poly.entity_id
_entity_poly.type
_entity_poly.pdbx_seq_one_letter_code
_entity_poly.pdbx_strand_id
1 'polypeptide(L)'
;MADLRVRRWRGCLAATATLALTLAAGCDGRIGAAGGGDGEDVPGSGQGGPQACAGTERLLAPQRRLTRFEYNNTVRDLLGTSLTPADQFPVDEVAGGFNNNASVLTISSLHAEKYLLAAEALAAEAVAGDLSKLVPCDPAAVEGQAEAEAACARKFIETFGRRAYRRPLAPEDVDRLMRAYDAGRTGGSLREGIEVVIRAALQSPKFLFRLELRHDLDGSAPKVRLDPYEMASRLSYLVWASGPDDELLAAAEAGLLETREQLAERTREMLESPRARLAIAEFYKQWLNLGRLEIIVKQESAFPGFDDELVAGMRAETPAFIEHVLWSGDRKLSSLLTLPVGFATEPVAELYGVSVPPGTTTPQLVELPPEQRAGLLTQPAFLAVHAHPDQTSPVLRGKAIRQKFLCYDPPPPPDDVDLTPPTGEEGATARERFQQHSSDESCAGCHQLMDPIGFAFENYDAVGAYRTEEGGQVIDSSGEIFRSTDVDGPFVGVRELAERLAGSEQVRECLATQWFRYASGRFETDGDGCSLDRLRGGFHASEGDLVELIVATTQTEAFMFRSAIAAEEE
;
A
#
# COMPACT_ATOMS: atom_id res chain seq x y z
N MET A 1 -25.64 28.46 -38.46
CA MET A 1 -26.29 29.55 -39.22
C MET A 1 -26.58 30.67 -38.23
N ALA A 2 -26.02 31.86 -38.48
CA ALA A 2 -26.46 33.22 -38.09
C ALA A 2 -26.91 33.48 -36.62
N ASP A 3 -26.51 34.54 -35.91
CA ASP A 3 -25.61 35.67 -36.12
C ASP A 3 -25.62 36.53 -34.82
N LEU A 4 -24.52 37.27 -34.56
CA LEU A 4 -24.45 38.57 -33.84
C LEU A 4 -24.67 38.61 -32.30
N ARG A 5 -23.91 39.36 -31.48
CA ARG A 5 -23.05 40.54 -31.73
C ARG A 5 -22.09 40.80 -30.55
N VAL A 6 -20.82 41.06 -30.89
CA VAL A 6 -19.77 41.65 -30.05
C VAL A 6 -19.90 43.17 -30.06
N ARG A 7 -19.59 43.85 -28.94
CA ARG A 7 -19.37 45.31 -28.90
C ARG A 7 -17.98 45.62 -28.33
N ARG A 8 -17.10 46.09 -29.24
CA ARG A 8 -15.79 46.70 -28.97
C ARG A 8 -15.97 48.15 -28.51
N TRP A 9 -15.07 48.63 -27.64
CA TRP A 9 -14.68 50.03 -27.55
C TRP A 9 -13.14 50.13 -27.65
N ARG A 10 -12.66 51.01 -28.54
CA ARG A 10 -11.26 51.39 -28.75
C ARG A 10 -11.21 52.90 -28.99
N GLY A 11 -10.15 53.53 -28.49
CA GLY A 11 -9.66 54.86 -28.90
C GLY A 11 -8.68 55.37 -27.82
N CYS A 12 -7.35 55.22 -27.99
CA CYS A 12 -6.41 56.11 -28.72
C CYS A 12 -6.15 57.42 -27.93
N LEU A 13 -4.95 58.01 -27.80
CA LEU A 13 -3.55 57.73 -28.14
C LEU A 13 -2.68 58.87 -27.55
N ALA A 14 -1.38 58.60 -27.35
CA ALA A 14 -0.23 59.51 -27.48
C ALA A 14 0.26 60.42 -26.32
N ALA A 15 1.33 59.93 -25.67
CA ALA A 15 2.71 60.46 -25.61
C ALA A 15 3.03 61.86 -25.03
N THR A 16 3.94 61.88 -24.05
CA THR A 16 5.15 62.74 -24.01
C THR A 16 6.13 62.24 -22.94
N ALA A 17 7.43 62.36 -23.25
CA ALA A 17 8.57 61.89 -22.46
C ALA A 17 9.28 63.06 -21.76
N THR A 18 9.82 62.88 -20.54
CA THR A 18 11.11 63.47 -20.12
C THR A 18 11.65 62.86 -18.81
N LEU A 19 12.97 62.64 -18.80
CA LEU A 19 13.87 62.28 -17.68
C LEU A 19 13.80 63.24 -16.48
N ALA A 20 14.08 62.76 -15.26
CA ALA A 20 15.35 63.03 -14.54
C ALA A 20 15.29 62.90 -12.98
N LEU A 21 16.38 62.35 -12.43
CA LEU A 21 17.01 62.54 -11.10
C LEU A 21 16.42 61.92 -9.80
N THR A 22 17.04 60.80 -9.40
CA THR A 22 17.78 60.52 -8.14
C THR A 22 17.33 61.13 -6.80
N LEU A 23 17.13 60.26 -5.78
CA LEU A 23 17.93 60.23 -4.55
C LEU A 23 17.74 58.91 -3.79
N ALA A 24 18.88 58.31 -3.44
CA ALA A 24 19.02 57.07 -2.68
C ALA A 24 19.33 57.37 -1.21
N ALA A 25 18.92 56.45 -0.34
CA ALA A 25 19.58 56.11 0.92
C ALA A 25 19.27 54.61 1.14
N GLY A 26 20.20 53.66 1.29
CA GLY A 26 21.63 53.72 1.58
C GLY A 26 21.91 52.88 2.83
N CYS A 27 22.67 51.79 2.67
CA CYS A 27 23.60 51.08 3.59
C CYS A 27 23.66 49.60 3.14
N ASP A 28 24.69 49.18 2.38
CA ASP A 28 26.02 48.66 2.81
C ASP A 28 25.93 47.25 3.40
N GLY A 29 26.64 46.19 3.01
CA GLY A 29 27.78 45.85 2.13
C GLY A 29 28.04 44.34 2.40
N ARG A 30 28.76 43.49 1.65
CA ARG A 30 29.97 43.57 0.86
C ARG A 30 30.03 42.33 -0.07
N ILE A 31 30.66 42.49 -1.24
CA ILE A 31 31.09 41.38 -2.11
C ILE A 31 32.62 41.22 -1.99
N GLY A 32 33.08 39.97 -1.94
CA GLY A 32 34.41 39.50 -2.30
C GLY A 32 34.52 38.00 -2.00
N ALA A 33 35.21 37.14 -2.73
CA ALA A 33 35.87 37.17 -4.03
C ALA A 33 35.97 35.68 -4.44
N ALA A 34 36.05 35.40 -5.74
CA ALA A 34 36.23 34.06 -6.27
C ALA A 34 37.55 33.43 -5.80
N GLY A 35 37.47 32.18 -5.36
CA GLY A 35 38.59 31.28 -5.12
C GLY A 35 38.08 29.85 -5.27
N GLY A 36 38.61 29.12 -6.24
CA GLY A 36 38.26 27.74 -6.51
C GLY A 36 38.68 26.79 -5.38
N GLY A 37 37.91 25.72 -5.23
CA GLY A 37 38.18 24.63 -4.31
C GLY A 37 37.14 23.54 -4.52
N ASP A 38 37.61 22.39 -4.98
CA ASP A 38 36.87 21.14 -5.18
C ASP A 38 36.13 20.68 -3.91
N GLY A 39 34.98 20.02 -4.10
CA GLY A 39 34.26 19.34 -3.03
C GLY A 39 32.76 19.31 -3.27
N GLU A 40 32.27 18.29 -3.99
CA GLU A 40 30.86 17.94 -4.04
C GLU A 40 30.41 17.44 -2.66
N ASP A 41 29.59 18.24 -1.96
CA ASP A 41 28.83 17.78 -0.81
C ASP A 41 27.66 16.92 -1.33
N VAL A 42 27.90 15.62 -1.42
CA VAL A 42 26.84 14.59 -1.39
C VAL A 42 26.12 14.72 -0.04
N PRO A 43 24.78 14.75 0.04
CA PRO A 43 24.09 14.62 1.31
C PRO A 43 24.35 13.21 1.83
N GLY A 44 25.36 13.07 2.69
CA GLY A 44 25.63 11.84 3.41
C GLY A 44 24.45 11.53 4.32
N SER A 45 23.97 10.29 4.23
CA SER A 45 23.13 9.65 5.23
C SER A 45 23.81 9.76 6.59
N GLY A 46 23.44 10.78 7.36
CA GLY A 46 23.90 10.93 8.73
C GLY A 46 23.42 9.74 9.54
N GLN A 47 24.36 8.93 10.02
CA GLN A 47 24.14 8.10 11.20
C GLN A 47 23.83 9.05 12.37
N GLY A 48 22.54 9.35 12.54
CA GLY A 48 22.04 10.03 13.73
C GLY A 48 22.07 9.04 14.88
N GLY A 49 22.89 9.30 15.90
CA GLY A 49 22.70 8.65 17.20
C GLY A 49 21.27 8.86 17.70
N PRO A 50 20.78 8.07 18.68
CA PRO A 50 19.38 8.05 19.08
C PRO A 50 18.86 9.48 19.31
N GLN A 51 17.95 9.91 18.43
CA GLN A 51 17.38 11.23 18.51
C GLN A 51 16.57 11.31 19.81
N ALA A 52 16.88 12.30 20.65
CA ALA A 52 16.06 12.54 21.82
C ALA A 52 14.65 12.90 21.34
N CYS A 53 13.69 12.00 21.56
CA CYS A 53 12.29 12.20 21.19
C CYS A 53 11.70 13.34 22.00
N ALA A 54 11.81 14.55 21.46
CA ALA A 54 11.56 15.79 22.16
C ALA A 54 10.08 16.18 22.13
N GLY A 55 9.23 15.38 21.47
CA GLY A 55 7.78 15.57 21.44
C GLY A 55 7.32 16.75 20.59
N THR A 56 8.25 17.42 19.88
CA THR A 56 8.01 18.58 19.02
C THR A 56 7.91 18.22 17.54
N GLU A 57 8.05 16.94 17.20
CA GLU A 57 8.06 16.46 15.84
C GLU A 57 6.69 16.64 15.17
N ARG A 58 6.70 17.12 13.91
CA ARG A 58 5.48 17.23 13.11
C ARG A 58 5.05 15.85 12.61
N LEU A 59 3.91 15.35 13.10
CA LEU A 59 3.35 14.06 12.72
C LEU A 59 2.19 14.27 11.74
N LEU A 60 2.38 13.86 10.49
CA LEU A 60 1.35 14.00 9.46
C LEU A 60 0.32 12.87 9.54
N ALA A 61 -0.95 13.26 9.55
CA ALA A 61 -2.13 12.38 9.47
C ALA A 61 -2.99 12.84 8.29
N PRO A 62 -2.69 12.40 7.05
CA PRO A 62 -3.41 12.86 5.89
C PRO A 62 -4.83 12.26 5.83
N GLN A 63 -5.78 13.03 5.30
CA GLN A 63 -7.09 12.49 4.95
C GLN A 63 -6.92 11.52 3.78
N ARG A 64 -7.28 10.25 3.96
CA ARG A 64 -7.26 9.25 2.88
C ARG A 64 -8.65 8.72 2.62
N ARG A 65 -9.01 8.56 1.35
CA ARG A 65 -10.18 7.76 0.97
C ARG A 65 -9.89 6.27 1.16
N LEU A 66 -10.93 5.47 1.28
CA LEU A 66 -10.80 4.01 1.22
C LEU A 66 -10.25 3.62 -0.17
N THR A 67 -9.28 2.71 -0.20
CA THR A 67 -8.87 2.04 -1.44
C THR A 67 -10.01 1.15 -1.95
N ARG A 68 -9.90 0.66 -3.20
CA ARG A 68 -10.85 -0.31 -3.76
C ARG A 68 -10.97 -1.56 -2.89
N PHE A 69 -9.83 -2.05 -2.40
CA PHE A 69 -9.76 -3.20 -1.51
C PHE A 69 -10.44 -2.92 -0.16
N GLU A 70 -10.09 -1.79 0.48
CA GLU A 70 -10.68 -1.37 1.75
C GLU A 70 -12.19 -1.13 1.63
N TYR A 71 -12.67 -0.52 0.54
CA TYR A 71 -14.08 -0.28 0.28
C TYR A 71 -14.87 -1.59 0.19
N ASN A 72 -14.43 -2.52 -0.69
CA ASN A 72 -15.10 -3.80 -0.90
C ASN A 72 -15.16 -4.63 0.40
N ASN A 73 -14.09 -4.64 1.19
CA ASN A 73 -14.10 -5.30 2.50
C ASN A 73 -15.06 -4.59 3.47
N THR A 74 -15.02 -3.26 3.55
CA THR A 74 -15.87 -2.50 4.48
C THR A 74 -17.36 -2.73 4.19
N VAL A 75 -17.79 -2.70 2.92
CA VAL A 75 -19.20 -2.93 2.59
C VAL A 75 -19.62 -4.39 2.81
N ARG A 76 -18.73 -5.36 2.57
CA ARG A 76 -18.97 -6.77 2.91
C ARG A 76 -19.22 -6.94 4.41
N ASP A 77 -18.41 -6.31 5.25
CA ASP A 77 -18.57 -6.38 6.71
C ASP A 77 -19.81 -5.63 7.22
N LEU A 78 -20.20 -4.54 6.57
CA LEU A 78 -21.38 -3.75 6.96
C LEU A 78 -22.70 -4.41 6.53
N LEU A 79 -22.75 -4.99 5.33
CA LEU A 79 -23.99 -5.42 4.68
C LEU A 79 -24.08 -6.94 4.45
N GLY A 80 -22.99 -7.68 4.63
CA GLY A 80 -22.94 -9.11 4.28
C GLY A 80 -22.98 -9.38 2.77
N THR A 81 -22.71 -8.36 1.94
CA THR A 81 -22.78 -8.43 0.48
C THR A 81 -21.71 -9.34 -0.13
N SER A 82 -22.02 -9.94 -1.27
CA SER A 82 -21.04 -10.62 -2.13
C SER A 82 -20.53 -9.74 -3.28
N LEU A 83 -21.12 -8.56 -3.48
CA LEU A 83 -20.75 -7.63 -4.53
C LEU A 83 -19.37 -7.01 -4.25
N THR A 84 -18.63 -6.73 -5.34
CA THR A 84 -17.34 -6.04 -5.31
C THR A 84 -17.39 -4.76 -6.16
N PRO A 85 -18.28 -3.81 -5.84
CA PRO A 85 -18.54 -2.66 -6.72
C PRO A 85 -17.31 -1.75 -6.92
N ALA A 86 -16.36 -1.77 -5.98
CA ALA A 86 -15.12 -1.01 -6.13
C ALA A 86 -14.21 -1.53 -7.24
N ASP A 87 -14.49 -2.71 -7.81
CA ASP A 87 -13.75 -3.21 -8.97
C ASP A 87 -13.96 -2.34 -10.22
N GLN A 88 -15.04 -1.56 -10.23
CA GLN A 88 -15.40 -0.62 -11.29
C GLN A 88 -14.94 0.82 -11.02
N PHE A 89 -14.28 1.06 -9.88
CA PHE A 89 -13.73 2.39 -9.58
C PHE A 89 -12.46 2.62 -10.41
N PRO A 90 -12.09 3.89 -10.64
CA PRO A 90 -10.74 4.19 -11.13
C PRO A 90 -9.69 3.47 -10.28
N VAL A 91 -8.64 2.99 -10.93
CA VAL A 91 -7.54 2.28 -10.24
C VAL A 91 -6.89 3.21 -9.22
N ASP A 92 -6.60 2.68 -8.04
CA ASP A 92 -5.87 3.42 -7.01
C ASP A 92 -4.42 3.66 -7.47
N GLU A 93 -4.02 4.93 -7.51
CA GLU A 93 -2.66 5.31 -7.89
C GLU A 93 -1.63 4.81 -6.88
N VAL A 94 -0.45 4.44 -7.38
CA VAL A 94 0.63 3.84 -6.57
C VAL A 94 1.74 4.85 -6.34
N ALA A 95 2.11 5.08 -5.07
CA ALA A 95 3.28 5.86 -4.70
C ALA A 95 4.13 5.07 -3.68
N GLY A 96 5.43 4.95 -3.94
CA GLY A 96 6.34 4.21 -3.08
C GLY A 96 6.06 2.71 -3.01
N GLY A 97 5.39 2.16 -4.03
CA GLY A 97 4.98 0.76 -4.08
C GLY A 97 3.62 0.46 -3.46
N PHE A 98 2.96 1.46 -2.84
CA PHE A 98 1.66 1.26 -2.20
C PHE A 98 0.56 2.12 -2.82
N ASN A 99 -0.64 1.54 -2.93
CA ASN A 99 -1.83 2.20 -3.47
C ASN A 99 -2.69 2.89 -2.40
N ASN A 100 -2.27 2.84 -1.13
CA ASN A 100 -2.98 3.46 -0.02
C ASN A 100 -2.36 4.81 0.41
N ASN A 101 -1.48 5.36 -0.42
CA ASN A 101 -0.77 6.60 -0.15
C ASN A 101 -1.67 7.82 -0.40
N ALA A 102 -1.93 8.61 0.63
CA ALA A 102 -2.87 9.71 0.59
C ALA A 102 -2.51 10.82 -0.41
N SER A 103 -1.23 10.97 -0.77
CA SER A 103 -0.78 12.01 -1.71
C SER A 103 -1.23 11.79 -3.15
N VAL A 104 -1.56 10.54 -3.52
CA VAL A 104 -1.98 10.14 -4.87
C VAL A 104 -3.41 9.58 -4.90
N LEU A 105 -4.04 9.39 -3.73
CA LEU A 105 -5.44 8.98 -3.62
C LEU A 105 -6.41 10.15 -3.86
N THR A 106 -6.39 10.68 -5.07
CA THR A 106 -7.27 11.77 -5.50
C THR A 106 -8.71 11.29 -5.75
N ILE A 107 -9.64 12.25 -5.84
CA ILE A 107 -11.04 12.01 -6.22
C ILE A 107 -11.32 12.77 -7.51
N SER A 108 -11.78 12.03 -8.50
CA SER A 108 -12.26 12.55 -9.78
C SER A 108 -13.77 12.55 -9.85
N SER A 109 -14.35 13.23 -10.85
CA SER A 109 -15.80 13.14 -11.13
C SER A 109 -16.26 11.71 -11.37
N LEU A 110 -15.42 10.88 -12.00
CA LEU A 110 -15.69 9.46 -12.21
C LEU A 110 -15.77 8.69 -10.89
N HIS A 111 -14.94 9.01 -9.89
CA HIS A 111 -15.09 8.41 -8.55
C HIS A 111 -16.46 8.73 -7.95
N ALA A 112 -16.91 9.99 -8.02
CA ALA A 112 -18.20 10.40 -7.48
C ALA A 112 -19.37 9.63 -8.15
N GLU A 113 -19.33 9.48 -9.48
CA GLU A 113 -20.31 8.67 -10.22
C GLU A 113 -20.29 7.20 -9.76
N LYS A 114 -19.10 6.61 -9.64
CA LYS A 114 -18.98 5.20 -9.23
C LYS A 114 -19.37 4.97 -7.78
N TYR A 115 -19.13 5.90 -6.86
CA TYR A 115 -19.61 5.80 -5.48
C TYR A 115 -21.15 5.85 -5.41
N LEU A 116 -21.79 6.71 -6.21
CA LEU A 116 -23.24 6.74 -6.32
C LEU A 116 -23.78 5.38 -6.80
N LEU A 117 -23.28 4.87 -7.92
CA LEU A 117 -23.73 3.59 -8.49
C LEU A 117 -23.48 2.41 -7.53
N ALA A 118 -22.34 2.40 -6.85
CA ALA A 118 -22.03 1.39 -5.84
C ALA A 118 -23.01 1.44 -4.67
N ALA A 119 -23.28 2.64 -4.15
CA ALA A 119 -24.21 2.82 -3.04
C ALA A 119 -25.65 2.42 -3.41
N GLU A 120 -26.09 2.69 -4.64
CA GLU A 120 -27.39 2.25 -5.17
C GLU A 120 -27.48 0.73 -5.28
N ALA A 121 -26.48 0.08 -5.89
CA ALA A 121 -26.46 -1.37 -6.04
C ALA A 121 -26.42 -2.10 -4.69
N LEU A 122 -25.56 -1.64 -3.77
CA LEU A 122 -25.43 -2.21 -2.44
C LEU A 122 -26.69 -2.03 -1.59
N ALA A 123 -27.30 -0.85 -1.64
CA ALA A 123 -28.54 -0.60 -0.91
C ALA A 123 -29.68 -1.46 -1.45
N ALA A 124 -29.83 -1.54 -2.78
CA ALA A 124 -30.85 -2.36 -3.43
C ALA A 124 -30.69 -3.85 -3.08
N GLU A 125 -29.45 -4.39 -3.10
CA GLU A 125 -29.18 -5.76 -2.69
C GLU A 125 -29.51 -5.98 -1.20
N ALA A 126 -29.02 -5.08 -0.32
CA ALA A 126 -29.22 -5.20 1.12
C ALA A 126 -30.71 -5.25 1.50
N VAL A 127 -31.55 -4.48 0.80
CA VAL A 127 -33.00 -4.47 1.02
C VAL A 127 -33.76 -5.40 0.08
N ALA A 128 -33.14 -6.20 -0.79
CA ALA A 128 -33.90 -7.12 -1.65
C ALA A 128 -34.42 -8.34 -0.86
N GLY A 129 -33.70 -8.71 0.20
CA GLY A 129 -34.00 -9.88 1.03
C GLY A 129 -34.96 -9.63 2.18
N ASP A 130 -34.85 -10.51 3.17
CA ASP A 130 -35.57 -10.43 4.45
C ASP A 130 -35.06 -9.24 5.26
N LEU A 131 -35.85 -8.15 5.24
CA LEU A 131 -35.51 -6.89 5.90
C LEU A 131 -35.35 -7.05 7.43
N SER A 132 -35.99 -8.06 8.03
CA SER A 132 -35.88 -8.32 9.48
C SER A 132 -34.47 -8.71 9.93
N LYS A 133 -33.61 -9.14 8.99
CA LYS A 133 -32.19 -9.42 9.26
C LYS A 133 -31.33 -8.15 9.27
N LEU A 134 -31.83 -7.05 8.71
CA LEU A 134 -31.11 -5.80 8.56
C LEU A 134 -31.53 -4.76 9.60
N VAL A 135 -32.84 -4.66 9.87
CA VAL A 135 -33.40 -3.69 10.81
C VAL A 135 -33.68 -4.31 12.19
N PRO A 136 -33.63 -3.54 13.29
CA PRO A 136 -33.75 -4.07 14.65
C PRO A 136 -35.21 -4.28 15.12
N CYS A 137 -36.16 -4.38 14.19
CA CYS A 137 -37.58 -4.59 14.45
C CYS A 137 -38.12 -5.68 13.52
N ASP A 138 -39.34 -6.17 13.80
CA ASP A 138 -40.11 -6.97 12.84
C ASP A 138 -40.80 -6.00 11.85
N PRO A 139 -40.38 -5.97 10.56
CA PRO A 139 -40.95 -5.06 9.57
C PRO A 139 -42.45 -5.26 9.35
N ALA A 140 -42.95 -6.50 9.47
CA ALA A 140 -44.37 -6.80 9.26
C ALA A 140 -45.22 -6.31 10.44
N ALA A 141 -44.67 -6.31 11.66
CA ALA A 141 -45.38 -5.85 12.84
C ALA A 141 -45.56 -4.32 12.88
N VAL A 142 -44.65 -3.56 12.24
CA VAL A 142 -44.68 -2.09 12.20
C VAL A 142 -45.24 -1.53 10.90
N GLU A 143 -45.54 -2.39 9.91
CA GLU A 143 -45.97 -1.96 8.58
C GLU A 143 -47.20 -1.03 8.64
N GLY A 144 -47.08 0.14 8.00
CA GLY A 144 -48.14 1.15 7.94
C GLY A 144 -48.27 2.01 9.20
N GLN A 145 -47.42 1.79 10.22
CA GLN A 145 -47.40 2.56 11.46
C GLN A 145 -46.22 3.54 11.42
N ALA A 146 -46.47 4.77 10.95
CA ALA A 146 -45.44 5.75 10.66
C ALA A 146 -44.48 6.00 11.84
N GLU A 147 -44.99 6.15 13.05
CA GLU A 147 -44.18 6.39 14.25
C GLU A 147 -43.33 5.16 14.63
N ALA A 148 -43.89 3.96 14.52
CA ALA A 148 -43.18 2.72 14.85
C ALA A 148 -42.08 2.41 13.83
N GLU A 149 -42.35 2.64 12.54
CA GLU A 149 -41.36 2.52 11.48
C GLU A 149 -40.24 3.54 11.62
N ALA A 150 -40.56 4.81 11.90
CA ALA A 150 -39.56 5.84 12.13
C ALA A 150 -38.67 5.51 13.35
N ALA A 151 -39.24 4.96 14.42
CA ALA A 151 -38.48 4.48 15.57
C ALA A 151 -37.56 3.30 15.20
N CYS A 152 -38.02 2.37 14.38
CA CYS A 152 -37.20 1.27 13.86
C CYS A 152 -36.05 1.78 12.98
N ALA A 153 -36.34 2.71 12.05
CA ALA A 153 -35.36 3.31 11.18
C ALA A 153 -34.29 4.10 11.95
N ARG A 154 -34.69 4.87 12.98
CA ARG A 154 -33.75 5.57 13.86
C ARG A 154 -32.78 4.61 14.54
N LYS A 155 -33.29 3.51 15.10
CA LYS A 155 -32.45 2.50 15.75
C LYS A 155 -31.53 1.78 14.74
N PHE A 156 -32.01 1.52 13.53
CA PHE A 156 -31.16 1.03 12.44
C PHE A 156 -30.04 2.02 12.11
N ILE A 157 -30.36 3.31 11.96
CA ILE A 157 -29.40 4.39 11.67
C ILE A 157 -28.32 4.47 12.76
N GLU A 158 -28.70 4.38 14.03
CA GLU A 158 -27.76 4.43 15.15
C GLU A 158 -26.79 3.25 15.12
N THR A 159 -27.27 2.03 14.87
CA THR A 159 -26.41 0.83 14.79
C THR A 159 -25.57 0.80 13.52
N PHE A 160 -26.20 0.96 12.36
CA PHE A 160 -25.55 0.90 11.05
C PHE A 160 -24.57 2.06 10.86
N GLY A 161 -25.00 3.28 11.20
CA GLY A 161 -24.16 4.47 11.11
C GLY A 161 -22.96 4.41 12.04
N ARG A 162 -23.08 3.76 13.22
CA ARG A 162 -21.97 3.64 14.18
C ARG A 162 -20.83 2.83 13.57
N ARG A 163 -21.16 1.75 12.87
CA ARG A 163 -20.20 0.93 12.12
C ARG A 163 -19.71 1.64 10.86
N ALA A 164 -20.61 2.24 10.07
CA ALA A 164 -20.26 2.90 8.80
C ALA A 164 -19.37 4.13 8.99
N TYR A 165 -19.64 4.95 10.02
CA TYR A 165 -18.84 6.14 10.35
C TYR A 165 -17.77 5.86 11.41
N ARG A 166 -17.74 4.64 11.95
CA ARG A 166 -16.68 4.11 12.82
C ARG A 166 -16.54 4.85 14.15
N ARG A 167 -17.64 5.43 14.62
CA ARG A 167 -17.77 6.18 15.88
C ARG A 167 -19.25 6.32 16.26
N PRO A 168 -19.57 6.72 17.50
CA PRO A 168 -20.92 7.16 17.84
C PRO A 168 -21.39 8.29 16.91
N LEU A 169 -22.63 8.21 16.45
CA LEU A 169 -23.22 9.27 15.63
C LEU A 169 -23.42 10.52 16.47
N ALA A 170 -23.09 11.66 15.89
CA ALA A 170 -23.53 12.93 16.44
C ALA A 170 -25.03 13.11 16.15
N PRO A 171 -25.77 13.92 16.93
CA PRO A 171 -27.18 14.20 16.65
C PRO A 171 -27.44 14.63 15.19
N GLU A 172 -26.53 15.43 14.62
CA GLU A 172 -26.62 15.92 13.25
C GLU A 172 -26.42 14.81 12.21
N ASP A 173 -25.67 13.74 12.55
CA ASP A 173 -25.54 12.55 11.71
C ASP A 173 -26.86 11.79 11.64
N VAL A 174 -27.48 11.58 12.80
CA VAL A 174 -28.78 10.90 12.90
C VAL A 174 -29.83 11.69 12.14
N ASP A 175 -29.92 13.01 12.36
CA ASP A 175 -30.88 13.87 11.69
C ASP A 175 -30.69 13.89 10.17
N ARG A 176 -29.44 13.88 9.68
CA ARG A 176 -29.16 13.82 8.24
C ARG A 176 -29.61 12.50 7.63
N LEU A 177 -29.37 11.38 8.31
CA LEU A 177 -29.80 10.07 7.83
C LEU A 177 -31.32 9.88 7.95
N MET A 178 -31.96 10.43 8.99
CA MET A 178 -33.43 10.45 9.11
C MET A 178 -34.07 11.28 7.99
N ARG A 179 -33.48 12.40 7.56
CA ARG A 179 -33.96 13.11 6.36
C ARG A 179 -33.87 12.27 5.09
N ALA A 180 -32.83 11.44 4.96
CA ALA A 180 -32.71 10.49 3.86
C ALA A 180 -33.82 9.41 3.93
N TYR A 181 -34.08 8.89 5.14
CA TYR A 181 -35.20 7.99 5.39
C TYR A 181 -36.54 8.60 4.98
N ASP A 182 -36.85 9.81 5.43
CA ASP A 182 -38.10 10.50 5.11
C ASP A 182 -38.26 10.75 3.60
N ALA A 183 -37.15 11.06 2.91
CA ALA A 183 -37.13 11.22 1.46
C ALA A 183 -37.47 9.91 0.73
N GLY A 184 -36.88 8.78 1.16
CA GLY A 184 -37.21 7.45 0.62
C GLY A 184 -38.62 6.99 0.98
N ARG A 185 -39.16 7.44 2.11
CA ARG A 185 -40.51 7.13 2.58
C ARG A 185 -41.61 7.94 1.89
N THR A 186 -41.27 9.03 1.18
CA THR A 186 -42.26 9.89 0.51
C THR A 186 -42.94 9.13 -0.63
N GLY A 187 -44.10 8.53 -0.33
CA GLY A 187 -44.82 7.63 -1.24
C GLY A 187 -44.33 6.18 -1.22
N GLY A 188 -43.36 5.85 -0.37
CA GLY A 188 -42.75 4.52 -0.22
C GLY A 188 -42.98 3.89 1.17
N SER A 189 -42.27 2.81 1.47
CA SER A 189 -42.35 1.91 2.63
C SER A 189 -41.12 2.03 3.54
N LEU A 190 -41.13 1.37 4.72
CA LEU A 190 -39.93 1.23 5.57
C LEU A 190 -38.71 0.80 4.75
N ARG A 191 -38.91 -0.15 3.83
CA ARG A 191 -37.86 -0.70 2.96
C ARG A 191 -37.20 0.38 2.10
N GLU A 192 -38.00 1.18 1.38
CA GLU A 192 -37.51 2.25 0.51
C GLU A 192 -36.82 3.36 1.33
N GLY A 193 -37.34 3.66 2.53
CA GLY A 193 -36.66 4.56 3.46
C GLY A 193 -35.27 4.05 3.88
N ILE A 194 -35.16 2.78 4.28
CA ILE A 194 -33.89 2.15 4.69
C ILE A 194 -32.91 2.07 3.52
N GLU A 195 -33.39 1.80 2.31
CA GLU A 195 -32.57 1.80 1.10
C GLU A 195 -31.89 3.16 0.89
N VAL A 196 -32.65 4.26 0.98
CA VAL A 196 -32.11 5.61 0.82
C VAL A 196 -31.15 5.98 1.96
N VAL A 197 -31.39 5.50 3.18
CA VAL A 197 -30.44 5.65 4.30
C VAL A 197 -29.09 5.01 3.98
N ILE A 198 -29.07 3.77 3.49
CA ILE A 198 -27.84 3.07 3.13
C ILE A 198 -27.11 3.82 2.01
N ARG A 199 -27.84 4.25 0.98
CA ARG A 199 -27.28 5.08 -0.11
C ARG A 199 -26.63 6.35 0.44
N ALA A 200 -27.30 7.07 1.32
CA ALA A 200 -26.80 8.31 1.89
C ALA A 200 -25.57 8.10 2.78
N ALA A 201 -25.56 7.04 3.58
CA ALA A 201 -24.44 6.70 4.45
C ALA A 201 -23.18 6.31 3.65
N LEU A 202 -23.32 5.47 2.61
CA LEU A 202 -22.18 4.99 1.81
C LEU A 202 -21.59 6.07 0.88
N GLN A 203 -22.30 7.18 0.64
CA GLN A 203 -21.79 8.33 -0.13
C GLN A 203 -21.23 9.44 0.77
N SER A 204 -21.37 9.30 2.09
CA SER A 204 -20.88 10.29 3.04
C SER A 204 -19.35 10.31 3.08
N PRO A 205 -18.71 11.49 3.16
CA PRO A 205 -17.27 11.58 3.43
C PRO A 205 -16.85 10.84 4.71
N LYS A 206 -17.75 10.73 5.70
CA LYS A 206 -17.51 10.02 6.96
C LYS A 206 -17.35 8.50 6.77
N PHE A 207 -17.91 7.97 5.69
CA PHE A 207 -17.71 6.59 5.25
C PHE A 207 -16.54 6.49 4.26
N LEU A 208 -16.54 7.31 3.21
CA LEU A 208 -15.57 7.23 2.11
C LEU A 208 -14.12 7.53 2.52
N PHE A 209 -13.92 8.28 3.61
CA PHE A 209 -12.59 8.68 4.07
C PHE A 209 -12.31 8.24 5.50
N ARG A 210 -11.05 7.94 5.78
CA ARG A 210 -10.52 7.77 7.13
C ARG A 210 -10.18 9.17 7.66
N LEU A 211 -11.08 9.69 8.49
CA LEU A 211 -11.02 11.05 9.00
C LEU A 211 -10.52 11.06 10.44
N GLU A 212 -9.50 11.88 10.71
CA GLU A 212 -8.87 12.04 12.03
C GLU A 212 -8.92 13.53 12.42
N LEU A 213 -10.14 14.01 12.68
CA LEU A 213 -10.51 15.42 12.64
C LEU A 213 -10.72 16.05 14.02
N ARG A 214 -10.36 15.38 15.12
CA ARG A 214 -10.57 15.98 16.45
C ARG A 214 -9.75 17.26 16.67
N HIS A 215 -10.35 18.43 16.50
CA HIS A 215 -9.68 19.69 16.84
C HIS A 215 -9.38 19.70 18.34
N ASP A 216 -8.09 19.82 18.70
CA ASP A 216 -7.74 20.09 20.08
C ASP A 216 -8.01 21.58 20.33
N LEU A 217 -8.90 21.87 21.27
CA LEU A 217 -9.47 23.20 21.46
C LEU A 217 -8.51 24.17 22.16
N ASP A 218 -7.41 23.67 22.74
CA ASP A 218 -6.45 24.51 23.47
C ASP A 218 -5.20 24.90 22.63
N GLY A 219 -4.98 24.26 21.47
CA GLY A 219 -3.88 24.56 20.54
C GLY A 219 -2.47 24.52 21.15
N SER A 220 -2.33 24.03 22.38
CA SER A 220 -1.13 24.21 23.20
C SER A 220 -0.15 23.06 23.09
N ALA A 221 -0.63 21.88 22.69
CA ALA A 221 0.19 20.68 22.52
C ALA A 221 0.73 20.56 21.08
N PRO A 222 2.05 20.34 20.88
CA PRO A 222 2.63 20.11 19.54
C PRO A 222 2.15 18.80 18.89
N LYS A 223 1.68 17.84 19.70
CA LYS A 223 1.12 16.55 19.28
C LYS A 223 -0.19 16.29 20.01
N VAL A 224 -1.20 15.88 19.26
CA VAL A 224 -2.54 15.52 19.72
C VAL A 224 -2.68 14.01 19.63
N ARG A 225 -3.10 13.39 20.73
CA ARG A 225 -3.44 11.97 20.74
C ARG A 225 -4.71 11.73 19.94
N LEU A 226 -4.74 10.69 19.13
CA LEU A 226 -5.98 10.28 18.47
C LEU A 226 -7.03 9.86 19.50
N ASP A 227 -8.28 10.16 19.22
CA ASP A 227 -9.36 9.67 20.06
C ASP A 227 -9.51 8.14 19.94
N PRO A 228 -10.16 7.48 20.92
CA PRO A 228 -10.26 6.01 20.93
C PRO A 228 -10.94 5.41 19.68
N TYR A 229 -11.86 6.12 19.03
CA TYR A 229 -12.54 5.63 17.82
C TYR A 229 -11.68 5.85 16.56
N GLU A 230 -10.96 6.97 16.48
CA GLU A 230 -9.89 7.17 15.49
C GLU A 230 -8.84 6.04 15.60
N MET A 231 -8.46 5.67 16.82
CA MET A 231 -7.55 4.57 17.11
C MET A 231 -8.10 3.20 16.68
N ALA A 232 -9.35 2.90 17.03
CA ALA A 232 -10.04 1.69 16.56
C ALA A 232 -10.06 1.61 15.04
N SER A 233 -10.32 2.72 14.34
CA SER A 233 -10.27 2.76 12.89
C SER A 233 -8.85 2.60 12.35
N ARG A 234 -7.80 3.12 13.00
CA ARG A 234 -6.42 2.86 12.54
C ARG A 234 -6.05 1.38 12.69
N LEU A 235 -6.36 0.77 13.83
CA LEU A 235 -6.13 -0.65 14.07
C LEU A 235 -6.87 -1.53 13.06
N SER A 236 -8.18 -1.29 12.88
CA SER A 236 -9.00 -2.14 12.01
C SER A 236 -8.54 -2.13 10.56
N TYR A 237 -8.15 -0.98 10.02
CA TYR A 237 -7.71 -0.92 8.64
C TYR A 237 -6.26 -1.37 8.45
N LEU A 238 -5.41 -1.26 9.48
CA LEU A 238 -4.08 -1.87 9.43
C LEU A 238 -4.19 -3.40 9.42
N VAL A 239 -4.98 -3.96 10.34
CA VAL A 239 -4.99 -5.40 10.60
C VAL A 239 -6.01 -6.14 9.75
N TRP A 240 -7.15 -5.54 9.40
CA TRP A 240 -8.24 -6.19 8.65
C TRP A 240 -8.56 -5.54 7.31
N ALA A 241 -7.91 -4.42 6.97
CA ALA A 241 -8.22 -3.62 5.77
C ALA A 241 -9.73 -3.36 5.60
N SER A 242 -10.41 -3.11 6.72
CA SER A 242 -11.86 -2.92 6.80
C SER A 242 -12.22 -2.16 8.08
N GLY A 243 -13.48 -1.77 8.22
CA GLY A 243 -13.98 -1.05 9.39
C GLY A 243 -13.91 -1.86 10.69
N PRO A 244 -13.80 -1.18 11.86
CA PRO A 244 -13.88 -1.83 13.17
C PRO A 244 -15.24 -2.49 13.35
N ASP A 245 -15.26 -3.62 14.05
CA ASP A 245 -16.49 -4.29 14.46
C ASP A 245 -17.03 -3.70 15.78
N ASP A 246 -18.16 -4.23 16.25
CA ASP A 246 -18.79 -3.72 17.46
C ASP A 246 -17.95 -3.95 18.72
N GLU A 247 -17.15 -5.02 18.76
CA GLU A 247 -16.25 -5.30 19.88
C GLU A 247 -15.12 -4.26 19.95
N LEU A 248 -14.46 -3.96 18.82
CA LEU A 248 -13.39 -2.98 18.79
C LEU A 248 -13.92 -1.55 19.07
N LEU A 249 -15.12 -1.22 18.59
CA LEU A 249 -15.77 0.05 18.92
C LEU A 249 -16.19 0.12 20.40
N ALA A 250 -16.59 -0.99 21.02
CA ALA A 250 -16.85 -1.04 22.46
C ALA A 250 -15.55 -0.92 23.28
N ALA A 251 -14.45 -1.51 22.80
CA ALA A 251 -13.13 -1.35 23.42
C ALA A 251 -12.66 0.12 23.38
N ALA A 252 -12.89 0.82 22.28
CA ALA A 252 -12.65 2.26 22.17
C ALA A 252 -13.46 3.05 23.21
N GLU A 253 -14.77 2.78 23.31
CA GLU A 253 -15.66 3.43 24.27
C GLU A 253 -15.24 3.20 25.73
N ALA A 254 -14.72 2.01 26.03
CA ALA A 254 -14.24 1.63 27.35
C ALA A 254 -12.82 2.13 27.70
N GLY A 255 -12.16 2.89 26.81
CA GLY A 255 -10.79 3.38 27.04
C GLY A 255 -9.73 2.28 27.01
N LEU A 256 -9.99 1.18 26.30
CA LEU A 256 -9.11 0.01 26.22
C LEU A 256 -8.11 0.08 25.05
N LEU A 257 -7.94 1.24 24.42
CA LEU A 257 -7.04 1.48 23.27
C LEU A 257 -6.12 2.71 23.49
N GLU A 258 -5.82 3.02 24.76
CA GLU A 258 -5.13 4.24 25.16
C GLU A 258 -3.63 4.03 25.43
N THR A 259 -3.21 2.83 25.82
CA THR A 259 -1.80 2.57 26.10
C THR A 259 -1.14 1.73 25.01
N ARG A 260 0.19 1.78 24.95
CA ARG A 260 0.97 0.98 23.99
C ARG A 260 0.77 -0.51 24.24
N GLU A 261 0.61 -0.90 25.50
CA GLU A 261 0.39 -2.27 25.95
C GLU A 261 -0.99 -2.75 25.51
N GLN A 262 -2.03 -1.93 25.72
CA GLN A 262 -3.39 -2.20 25.26
C GLN A 262 -3.46 -2.35 23.74
N LEU A 263 -2.80 -1.45 22.98
CA LEU A 263 -2.75 -1.54 21.52
C LEU A 263 -2.04 -2.83 21.07
N ALA A 264 -0.95 -3.22 21.72
CA ALA A 264 -0.23 -4.43 21.37
C ALA A 264 -1.04 -5.70 21.66
N GLU A 265 -1.68 -5.79 22.82
CA GLU A 265 -2.56 -6.91 23.18
C GLU A 265 -3.70 -7.03 22.17
N ARG A 266 -4.44 -5.93 21.94
CA ARG A 266 -5.55 -5.93 20.99
C ARG A 266 -5.10 -6.24 19.56
N THR A 267 -3.94 -5.75 19.12
CA THR A 267 -3.40 -6.05 17.78
C THR A 267 -3.13 -7.55 17.62
N ARG A 268 -2.54 -8.21 18.63
CA ARG A 268 -2.29 -9.66 18.57
C ARG A 268 -3.59 -10.45 18.50
N GLU A 269 -4.60 -10.10 19.29
CA GLU A 269 -5.93 -10.73 19.21
C GLU A 269 -6.54 -10.57 17.81
N MET A 270 -6.47 -9.36 17.24
CA MET A 270 -7.03 -9.09 15.92
C MET A 270 -6.33 -9.86 14.80
N LEU A 271 -5.03 -10.16 14.93
CA LEU A 271 -4.24 -10.92 13.96
C LEU A 271 -4.65 -12.40 13.86
N GLU A 272 -5.37 -12.95 14.85
CA GLU A 272 -5.90 -14.31 14.79
C GLU A 272 -7.07 -14.43 13.80
N SER A 273 -7.75 -13.32 13.50
CA SER A 273 -8.89 -13.28 12.59
C SER A 273 -8.51 -13.69 11.16
N PRO A 274 -9.35 -14.45 10.43
CA PRO A 274 -9.18 -14.69 9.00
C PRO A 274 -9.10 -13.41 8.16
N ARG A 275 -9.70 -12.31 8.63
CA ARG A 275 -9.62 -10.99 7.97
C ARG A 275 -8.18 -10.48 7.91
N ALA A 276 -7.34 -10.83 8.90
CA ALA A 276 -5.95 -10.45 8.94
C ALA A 276 -5.11 -11.09 7.83
N ARG A 277 -5.39 -12.35 7.48
CA ARG A 277 -4.68 -13.04 6.39
C ARG A 277 -4.82 -12.28 5.07
N LEU A 278 -6.03 -11.80 4.76
CA LEU A 278 -6.30 -11.02 3.55
C LEU A 278 -5.61 -9.65 3.56
N ALA A 279 -5.68 -8.93 4.67
CA ALA A 279 -5.08 -7.59 4.79
C ALA A 279 -3.55 -7.64 4.74
N ILE A 280 -2.93 -8.61 5.43
CA ILE A 280 -1.48 -8.77 5.43
C ILE A 280 -0.99 -9.27 4.07
N ALA A 281 -1.71 -10.17 3.39
CA ALA A 281 -1.37 -10.57 2.03
C ALA A 281 -1.39 -9.39 1.05
N GLU A 282 -2.30 -8.43 1.22
CA GLU A 282 -2.35 -7.21 0.40
C GLU A 282 -1.09 -6.34 0.57
N PHE A 283 -0.53 -6.23 1.78
CA PHE A 283 0.77 -5.59 1.98
C PHE A 283 1.87 -6.26 1.13
N TYR A 284 2.02 -7.58 1.21
CA TYR A 284 3.07 -8.30 0.46
C TYR A 284 2.85 -8.22 -1.06
N LYS A 285 1.60 -8.28 -1.51
CA LYS A 285 1.25 -8.07 -2.92
C LYS A 285 1.75 -6.71 -3.43
N GLN A 286 1.52 -5.65 -2.67
CA GLN A 286 1.94 -4.30 -3.04
C GLN A 286 3.45 -4.11 -2.90
N TRP A 287 4.02 -4.49 -1.75
CA TRP A 287 5.46 -4.39 -1.48
C TRP A 287 6.28 -5.10 -2.56
N LEU A 288 5.87 -6.29 -3.01
CA LEU A 288 6.56 -7.06 -4.06
C LEU A 288 6.08 -6.75 -5.48
N ASN A 289 5.14 -5.82 -5.66
CA ASN A 289 4.58 -5.42 -6.96
C ASN A 289 3.86 -6.55 -7.74
N LEU A 290 3.29 -7.52 -7.01
CA LEU A 290 2.64 -8.69 -7.60
C LEU A 290 1.29 -8.37 -8.25
N GLY A 291 0.70 -7.20 -7.96
CA GLY A 291 -0.49 -6.72 -8.65
C GLY A 291 -0.29 -6.57 -10.17
N ARG A 292 0.95 -6.40 -10.64
CA ARG A 292 1.26 -6.36 -12.08
C ARG A 292 1.01 -7.68 -12.79
N LEU A 293 0.96 -8.79 -12.08
CA LEU A 293 0.73 -10.10 -12.67
C LEU A 293 -0.59 -10.18 -13.46
N GLU A 294 -1.56 -9.31 -13.12
CA GLU A 294 -2.85 -9.18 -13.83
C GLU A 294 -2.75 -8.52 -15.21
N ILE A 295 -1.62 -7.85 -15.52
CA ILE A 295 -1.46 -7.05 -16.73
C ILE A 295 -0.18 -7.35 -17.52
N ILE A 296 0.75 -8.13 -16.97
CA ILE A 296 1.94 -8.53 -17.73
C ILE A 296 1.54 -9.54 -18.80
N VAL A 297 2.28 -9.51 -19.90
CA VAL A 297 2.15 -10.48 -20.99
C VAL A 297 3.52 -11.10 -21.22
N LYS A 298 3.54 -12.40 -21.49
CA LYS A 298 4.73 -13.13 -21.94
C LYS A 298 4.54 -13.53 -23.39
N GLN A 299 5.62 -13.50 -24.16
CA GLN A 299 5.56 -13.89 -25.57
C GLN A 299 5.33 -15.39 -25.67
N GLU A 300 4.22 -15.78 -26.30
CA GLU A 300 3.80 -17.18 -26.47
C GLU A 300 4.89 -18.04 -27.12
N SER A 301 5.63 -17.50 -28.08
CA SER A 301 6.71 -18.23 -28.75
C SER A 301 7.89 -18.56 -27.82
N ALA A 302 8.09 -17.78 -26.75
CA ALA A 302 9.14 -18.00 -25.76
C ALA A 302 8.63 -18.75 -24.53
N PHE A 303 7.38 -18.50 -24.11
CA PHE A 303 6.79 -19.03 -22.88
C PHE A 303 5.34 -19.52 -23.09
N PRO A 304 5.13 -20.61 -23.87
CA PRO A 304 3.80 -21.09 -24.24
C PRO A 304 2.93 -21.61 -23.08
N GLY A 305 3.52 -21.80 -21.89
CA GLY A 305 2.81 -22.20 -20.68
C GLY A 305 2.39 -21.04 -19.78
N PHE A 306 2.59 -19.79 -20.20
CA PHE A 306 2.18 -18.63 -19.41
C PHE A 306 0.72 -18.25 -19.72
N ASP A 307 -0.20 -19.00 -19.12
CA ASP A 307 -1.65 -18.82 -19.29
C ASP A 307 -2.36 -18.34 -18.01
N ASP A 308 -3.67 -18.15 -18.10
CA ASP A 308 -4.51 -17.68 -17.01
C ASP A 308 -4.52 -18.65 -15.81
N GLU A 309 -4.34 -19.96 -16.03
CA GLU A 309 -4.33 -20.96 -14.95
C GLU A 309 -3.03 -20.89 -14.16
N LEU A 310 -1.88 -20.76 -14.84
CA LEU A 310 -0.60 -20.51 -14.19
C LEU A 310 -0.61 -19.18 -13.44
N VAL A 311 -1.12 -18.10 -14.06
CA VAL A 311 -1.24 -16.78 -13.41
C VAL A 311 -2.14 -16.85 -12.17
N ALA A 312 -3.26 -17.57 -12.23
CA ALA A 312 -4.13 -17.78 -11.07
C ALA A 312 -3.40 -18.54 -9.94
N GLY A 313 -2.63 -19.58 -10.29
CA GLY A 313 -1.79 -20.32 -9.35
C GLY A 313 -0.73 -19.44 -8.68
N MET A 314 0.00 -18.66 -9.47
CA MET A 314 1.00 -17.69 -8.99
C MET A 314 0.39 -16.65 -8.03
N ARG A 315 -0.81 -16.14 -8.33
CA ARG A 315 -1.53 -15.20 -7.46
C ARG A 315 -1.96 -15.82 -6.13
N ALA A 316 -2.24 -17.13 -6.13
CA ALA A 316 -2.67 -17.86 -4.94
C ALA A 316 -1.48 -18.36 -4.08
N GLU A 317 -0.32 -18.59 -4.69
CA GLU A 317 0.88 -19.08 -4.01
C GLU A 317 1.39 -18.11 -2.94
N THR A 318 1.67 -16.85 -3.30
CA THR A 318 2.30 -15.91 -2.35
C THR A 318 1.47 -15.74 -1.09
N PRO A 319 0.14 -15.49 -1.13
CA PRO A 319 -0.69 -15.43 0.07
C PRO A 319 -0.62 -16.70 0.93
N ALA A 320 -0.64 -17.89 0.31
CA ALA A 320 -0.54 -19.15 1.04
C ALA A 320 0.83 -19.32 1.72
N PHE A 321 1.91 -18.91 1.06
CA PHE A 321 3.26 -18.91 1.63
C PHE A 321 3.38 -17.92 2.80
N ILE A 322 2.86 -16.69 2.65
CA ILE A 322 2.83 -15.70 3.75
C ILE A 322 2.03 -16.26 4.93
N GLU A 323 0.86 -16.83 4.68
CA GLU A 323 0.04 -17.43 5.73
C GLU A 323 0.78 -18.53 6.48
N HIS A 324 1.49 -19.40 5.74
CA HIS A 324 2.30 -20.45 6.34
C HIS A 324 3.40 -19.88 7.24
N VAL A 325 4.18 -18.90 6.77
CA VAL A 325 5.28 -18.33 7.57
C VAL A 325 4.75 -17.64 8.83
N LEU A 326 3.65 -16.87 8.73
CA LEU A 326 3.15 -16.03 9.83
C LEU A 326 2.26 -16.78 10.84
N TRP A 327 1.50 -17.80 10.42
CA TRP A 327 0.55 -18.48 11.32
C TRP A 327 0.84 -19.95 11.54
N SER A 328 1.64 -20.60 10.68
CA SER A 328 2.04 -22.01 10.84
C SER A 328 3.53 -22.20 11.11
N GLY A 329 4.33 -21.16 10.90
CA GLY A 329 5.79 -21.18 10.97
C GLY A 329 6.35 -20.41 12.16
N ASP A 330 7.61 -20.01 12.04
CA ASP A 330 8.36 -19.30 13.09
C ASP A 330 8.17 -17.77 13.07
N ARG A 331 7.43 -17.25 12.07
CA ARG A 331 7.14 -15.83 11.85
C ARG A 331 8.38 -14.99 11.51
N LYS A 332 9.49 -15.60 11.12
CA LYS A 332 10.76 -14.90 10.94
C LYS A 332 10.96 -14.36 9.53
N LEU A 333 11.57 -13.18 9.43
CA LEU A 333 12.09 -12.64 8.17
C LEU A 333 13.05 -13.61 7.48
N SER A 334 13.86 -14.35 8.24
CA SER A 334 14.74 -15.36 7.66
C SER A 334 13.95 -16.43 6.91
N SER A 335 12.94 -17.02 7.54
CA SER A 335 12.08 -18.03 6.91
C SER A 335 11.30 -17.47 5.72
N LEU A 336 10.86 -16.22 5.79
CA LEU A 336 10.24 -15.53 4.65
C LEU A 336 11.14 -15.50 3.40
N LEU A 337 12.45 -15.39 3.58
CA LEU A 337 13.43 -15.28 2.50
C LEU A 337 14.08 -16.62 2.12
N THR A 338 14.21 -17.56 3.05
CA THR A 338 15.05 -18.75 2.86
C THR A 338 14.30 -20.07 2.89
N LEU A 339 13.01 -20.13 3.25
CA LEU A 339 12.32 -21.41 3.39
C LEU A 339 12.20 -22.14 2.03
N PRO A 340 12.65 -23.40 1.91
CA PRO A 340 12.63 -24.16 0.64
C PRO A 340 11.30 -24.89 0.43
N VAL A 341 10.19 -24.18 0.60
CA VAL A 341 8.85 -24.73 0.38
C VAL A 341 8.05 -23.79 -0.52
N GLY A 342 7.14 -24.36 -1.29
CA GLY A 342 6.23 -23.63 -2.16
C GLY A 342 4.78 -23.98 -1.87
N PHE A 343 3.88 -23.22 -2.47
CA PHE A 343 2.45 -23.51 -2.45
C PHE A 343 1.96 -23.62 -3.88
N ALA A 344 1.77 -24.85 -4.34
CA ALA A 344 1.60 -25.13 -5.75
C ALA A 344 0.18 -25.60 -6.09
N THR A 345 -0.44 -24.93 -7.06
CA THR A 345 -1.47 -25.54 -7.91
C THR A 345 -0.79 -26.46 -8.94
N GLU A 346 -1.57 -27.21 -9.73
CA GLU A 346 -1.01 -28.10 -10.75
C GLU A 346 -0.07 -27.36 -11.74
N PRO A 347 -0.46 -26.23 -12.37
CA PRO A 347 0.46 -25.49 -13.25
C PRO A 347 1.73 -24.97 -12.54
N VAL A 348 1.61 -24.53 -11.28
CA VAL A 348 2.77 -24.05 -10.50
C VAL A 348 3.70 -25.22 -10.13
N ALA A 349 3.14 -26.40 -9.83
CA ALA A 349 3.91 -27.59 -9.53
C ALA A 349 4.72 -28.08 -10.73
N GLU A 350 4.11 -28.04 -11.93
CA GLU A 350 4.80 -28.32 -13.19
C GLU A 350 5.97 -27.37 -13.42
N LEU A 351 5.78 -26.07 -13.19
CA LEU A 351 6.84 -25.06 -13.28
C LEU A 351 7.98 -25.29 -12.28
N TYR A 352 7.66 -25.81 -11.09
CA TYR A 352 8.64 -26.20 -10.09
C TYR A 352 9.31 -27.55 -10.36
N GLY A 353 8.77 -28.37 -11.26
CA GLY A 353 9.23 -29.74 -11.47
C GLY A 353 8.89 -30.69 -10.30
N VAL A 354 7.84 -30.37 -9.54
CA VAL A 354 7.32 -31.21 -8.44
C VAL A 354 5.92 -31.73 -8.79
N SER A 355 5.41 -32.68 -8.00
CA SER A 355 4.10 -33.28 -8.25
C SER A 355 3.08 -32.91 -7.18
N VAL A 356 1.87 -32.58 -7.63
CA VAL A 356 0.65 -32.46 -6.82
C VAL A 356 -0.42 -33.38 -7.41
N PRO A 357 -1.52 -33.68 -6.70
CA PRO A 357 -2.62 -34.43 -7.29
C PRO A 357 -3.15 -33.75 -8.57
N PRO A 358 -3.51 -34.51 -9.62
CA PRO A 358 -4.07 -33.94 -10.84
C PRO A 358 -5.35 -33.15 -10.57
N GLY A 359 -5.53 -32.01 -11.25
CA GLY A 359 -6.65 -31.09 -11.07
C GLY A 359 -6.54 -30.19 -9.84
N THR A 360 -5.36 -30.05 -9.23
CA THR A 360 -5.16 -29.20 -8.04
C THR A 360 -5.27 -27.73 -8.39
N THR A 361 -6.38 -27.08 -7.99
CA THR A 361 -6.63 -25.64 -8.19
C THR A 361 -6.41 -24.80 -6.94
N THR A 362 -6.34 -25.43 -5.76
CA THR A 362 -6.00 -24.78 -4.49
C THR A 362 -4.54 -25.08 -4.13
N PRO A 363 -3.71 -24.07 -3.86
CA PRO A 363 -2.29 -24.28 -3.57
C PRO A 363 -2.05 -25.29 -2.44
N GLN A 364 -1.21 -26.29 -2.71
CA GLN A 364 -0.77 -27.29 -1.73
C GLN A 364 0.66 -27.01 -1.30
N LEU A 365 0.97 -27.20 -0.02
CA LEU A 365 2.35 -27.14 0.48
C LEU A 365 3.17 -28.23 -0.21
N VAL A 366 4.30 -27.83 -0.81
CA VAL A 366 5.26 -28.72 -1.46
C VAL A 366 6.67 -28.40 -0.97
N GLU A 367 7.47 -29.44 -0.75
CA GLU A 367 8.92 -29.29 -0.56
C GLU A 367 9.55 -28.97 -1.91
N LEU A 368 10.43 -27.97 -1.93
CA LEU A 368 11.15 -27.57 -3.13
C LEU A 368 12.65 -27.88 -2.98
N PRO A 369 13.38 -28.13 -4.08
CA PRO A 369 14.81 -28.38 -4.00
C PRO A 369 15.53 -27.17 -3.39
N PRO A 370 16.18 -27.30 -2.22
CA PRO A 370 16.71 -26.15 -1.46
C PRO A 370 17.85 -25.45 -2.20
N GLU A 371 18.57 -26.15 -3.07
CA GLU A 371 19.58 -25.59 -3.96
C GLU A 371 18.99 -24.75 -5.10
N GLN A 372 17.69 -24.90 -5.38
CA GLN A 372 17.01 -24.22 -6.49
C GLN A 372 15.95 -23.22 -6.04
N ARG A 373 15.40 -23.31 -4.84
CA ARG A 373 14.25 -22.48 -4.41
C ARG A 373 14.42 -22.06 -2.96
N ALA A 374 14.23 -20.77 -2.71
CA ALA A 374 14.38 -20.09 -1.43
C ALA A 374 13.34 -18.96 -1.30
N GLY A 375 12.36 -19.16 -0.43
CA GLY A 375 11.38 -18.15 0.00
C GLY A 375 10.77 -17.30 -1.13
N LEU A 376 10.45 -16.06 -0.79
CA LEU A 376 9.75 -15.13 -1.71
C LEU A 376 10.50 -14.82 -3.01
N LEU A 377 11.84 -14.74 -2.96
CA LEU A 377 12.64 -14.25 -4.09
C LEU A 377 12.68 -15.23 -5.27
N THR A 378 12.36 -16.50 -5.01
CA THR A 378 12.35 -17.56 -6.03
C THR A 378 10.94 -17.99 -6.46
N GLN A 379 9.90 -17.31 -5.96
CA GLN A 379 8.53 -17.55 -6.39
C GLN A 379 8.33 -17.07 -7.84
N PRO A 380 7.63 -17.84 -8.69
CA PRO A 380 7.33 -17.49 -10.06
C PRO A 380 6.69 -16.11 -10.23
N ALA A 381 5.76 -15.74 -9.34
CA ALA A 381 5.12 -14.42 -9.37
C ALA A 381 6.14 -13.28 -9.30
N PHE A 382 7.09 -13.33 -8.35
CA PHE A 382 8.14 -12.33 -8.19
C PHE A 382 9.07 -12.29 -9.42
N LEU A 383 9.47 -13.47 -9.91
CA LEU A 383 10.37 -13.61 -11.05
C LEU A 383 9.75 -13.10 -12.36
N ALA A 384 8.44 -13.31 -12.53
CA ALA A 384 7.70 -12.95 -13.74
C ALA A 384 7.42 -11.44 -13.84
N VAL A 385 7.02 -10.79 -12.74
CA VAL A 385 6.72 -9.35 -12.73
C VAL A 385 7.97 -8.46 -12.87
N HIS A 386 9.15 -9.02 -12.62
CA HIS A 386 10.45 -8.37 -12.76
C HIS A 386 11.25 -8.91 -13.98
N ALA A 387 10.55 -9.26 -15.06
CA ALA A 387 11.15 -9.70 -16.32
C ALA A 387 10.43 -9.06 -17.52
N HIS A 388 11.05 -9.13 -18.69
CA HIS A 388 10.44 -8.67 -19.95
C HIS A 388 9.46 -9.74 -20.50
N PRO A 389 8.67 -9.42 -21.54
CA PRO A 389 7.77 -10.39 -22.17
C PRO A 389 8.49 -11.61 -22.77
N ASP A 390 9.70 -11.44 -23.28
CA ASP A 390 10.47 -12.42 -24.05
C ASP A 390 11.76 -12.90 -23.38
N GLN A 391 12.21 -12.22 -22.33
CA GLN A 391 13.48 -12.54 -21.68
C GLN A 391 13.51 -12.14 -20.20
N THR A 392 14.49 -12.69 -19.48
CA THR A 392 14.85 -12.27 -18.12
C THR A 392 15.32 -10.82 -18.10
N SER A 393 15.40 -10.23 -16.90
CA SER A 393 15.91 -8.87 -16.72
C SER A 393 16.69 -8.77 -15.41
N PRO A 394 18.04 -8.92 -15.45
CA PRO A 394 18.90 -8.69 -14.29
C PRO A 394 18.66 -7.29 -13.70
N VAL A 395 18.48 -6.28 -14.56
CA VAL A 395 18.21 -4.90 -14.15
C VAL A 395 16.96 -4.80 -13.28
N LEU A 396 15.81 -5.33 -13.75
CA LEU A 396 14.55 -5.22 -13.02
C LEU A 396 14.56 -6.04 -11.71
N ARG A 397 15.18 -7.22 -11.70
CA ARG A 397 15.31 -8.06 -10.51
C ARG A 397 16.24 -7.43 -9.48
N GLY A 398 17.40 -6.91 -9.91
CA GLY A 398 18.34 -6.20 -9.05
C GLY A 398 17.76 -4.89 -8.50
N LYS A 399 17.04 -4.13 -9.34
CA LYS A 399 16.29 -2.94 -8.90
C LYS A 399 15.27 -3.28 -7.82
N ALA A 400 14.55 -4.38 -7.98
CA ALA A 400 13.59 -4.83 -6.98
C ALA A 400 14.26 -5.09 -5.62
N ILE A 401 15.42 -5.76 -5.60
CA ILE A 401 16.19 -5.97 -4.37
C ILE A 401 16.62 -4.64 -3.73
N ARG A 402 17.18 -3.72 -4.53
CA ARG A 402 17.60 -2.39 -4.05
C ARG A 402 16.46 -1.61 -3.41
N GLN A 403 15.36 -1.44 -4.13
CA GLN A 403 14.26 -0.58 -3.70
C GLN A 403 13.45 -1.22 -2.56
N LYS A 404 13.18 -2.52 -2.64
CA LYS A 404 12.22 -3.19 -1.75
C LYS A 404 12.87 -3.75 -0.49
N PHE A 405 14.13 -4.18 -0.57
CA PHE A 405 14.83 -4.84 0.54
C PHE A 405 15.96 -4.00 1.12
N LEU A 406 16.61 -3.13 0.34
CA LEU A 406 17.69 -2.27 0.84
C LEU A 406 17.26 -0.81 1.03
N CYS A 407 16.02 -0.47 0.69
CA CYS A 407 15.45 0.88 0.74
C CYS A 407 16.34 1.93 0.05
N TYR A 408 17.02 1.49 -1.00
CA TYR A 408 17.87 2.31 -1.83
C TYR A 408 17.19 2.49 -3.17
N ASP A 409 16.85 3.72 -3.52
CA ASP A 409 16.27 4.03 -4.84
C ASP A 409 17.41 4.37 -5.82
N PRO A 410 17.66 3.53 -6.85
CA PRO A 410 18.63 3.88 -7.87
C PRO A 410 18.20 5.18 -8.59
N PRO A 411 19.15 6.07 -8.93
CA PRO A 411 18.82 7.30 -9.65
C PRO A 411 18.14 6.96 -10.99
N PRO A 412 17.25 7.83 -11.48
CA PRO A 412 16.63 7.64 -12.79
C PRO A 412 17.72 7.62 -13.87
N PRO A 413 17.51 6.87 -14.97
CA PRO A 413 18.42 6.95 -16.11
C PRO A 413 18.43 8.37 -16.70
N PRO A 414 19.52 8.79 -17.38
CA PRO A 414 19.55 10.06 -18.10
C PRO A 414 18.45 10.14 -19.17
N ASP A 415 17.91 11.33 -19.40
CA ASP A 415 16.77 11.56 -20.31
C ASP A 415 17.05 11.18 -21.78
N ASP A 416 18.32 11.11 -22.19
CA ASP A 416 18.78 10.92 -23.56
C ASP A 416 19.29 9.51 -23.88
N VAL A 417 19.11 8.55 -22.97
CA VAL A 417 19.59 7.16 -23.13
C VAL A 417 18.49 6.25 -23.69
N ASP A 418 18.88 5.34 -24.60
CA ASP A 418 18.01 4.27 -25.11
C ASP A 418 17.75 3.22 -24.01
N LEU A 419 16.49 3.05 -23.61
CA LEU A 419 16.07 2.09 -22.59
C LEU A 419 15.51 0.80 -23.20
N THR A 420 15.67 0.60 -24.52
CA THR A 420 15.27 -0.63 -25.18
C THR A 420 16.09 -1.80 -24.61
N PRO A 421 15.45 -2.88 -24.14
CA PRO A 421 16.16 -4.04 -23.66
C PRO A 421 17.10 -4.58 -24.74
N PRO A 422 18.32 -5.02 -24.38
CA PRO A 422 19.25 -5.55 -25.36
C PRO A 422 18.62 -6.79 -26.01
N THR A 423 18.59 -6.81 -27.35
CA THR A 423 18.34 -8.03 -28.11
C THR A 423 19.67 -8.77 -28.21
N GLY A 424 19.75 -9.99 -27.67
CA GLY A 424 21.01 -10.74 -27.69
C GLY A 424 21.37 -11.29 -29.06
N GLU A 425 22.67 -11.54 -29.24
CA GLU A 425 23.14 -12.48 -30.25
C GLU A 425 22.61 -13.89 -29.94
N GLU A 426 22.35 -14.67 -30.99
CA GLU A 426 21.90 -16.05 -30.86
C GLU A 426 22.95 -16.86 -30.07
N GLY A 427 22.54 -17.43 -28.93
CA GLY A 427 23.43 -18.20 -28.05
C GLY A 427 24.06 -17.43 -26.88
N ALA A 428 23.80 -16.13 -26.73
CA ALA A 428 24.27 -15.37 -25.57
C ALA A 428 23.37 -15.56 -24.34
N THR A 429 23.97 -15.62 -23.15
CA THR A 429 23.31 -15.55 -21.84
C THR A 429 22.86 -14.13 -21.52
N ALA A 430 21.91 -13.96 -20.59
CA ALA A 430 21.49 -12.65 -20.12
C ALA A 430 22.64 -11.84 -19.51
N ARG A 431 23.60 -12.51 -18.85
CA ARG A 431 24.80 -11.85 -18.36
C ARG A 431 25.57 -11.20 -19.50
N GLU A 432 25.85 -11.95 -20.57
CA GLU A 432 26.57 -11.42 -21.73
C GLU A 432 25.78 -10.30 -22.41
N ARG A 433 24.46 -10.45 -22.56
CA ARG A 433 23.57 -9.41 -23.14
C ARG A 433 23.61 -8.10 -22.35
N PHE A 434 23.63 -8.16 -21.02
CA PHE A 434 23.53 -6.97 -20.16
C PHE A 434 24.89 -6.40 -19.74
N GLN A 435 25.97 -7.19 -19.78
CA GLN A 435 27.34 -6.70 -19.48
C GLN A 435 27.79 -5.58 -20.41
N GLN A 436 27.29 -5.52 -21.66
CA GLN A 436 27.60 -4.42 -22.58
C GLN A 436 27.24 -3.05 -21.98
N HIS A 437 26.08 -2.90 -21.35
CA HIS A 437 25.65 -1.64 -20.72
C HIS A 437 26.50 -1.26 -19.51
N SER A 438 27.02 -2.25 -18.76
CA SER A 438 27.91 -1.98 -17.64
C SER A 438 29.28 -1.44 -18.08
N SER A 439 29.63 -1.58 -19.37
CA SER A 439 30.87 -1.08 -19.97
C SER A 439 30.74 0.31 -20.60
N ASP A 440 29.52 0.78 -20.87
CA ASP A 440 29.26 2.14 -21.36
C ASP A 440 29.26 3.15 -20.21
N GLU A 441 30.08 4.19 -20.30
CA GLU A 441 30.25 5.19 -19.22
C GLU A 441 28.93 5.86 -18.80
N SER A 442 28.00 6.07 -19.73
CA SER A 442 26.68 6.67 -19.48
C SER A 442 25.71 5.74 -18.72
N CYS A 443 25.92 4.43 -18.78
CA CYS A 443 25.01 3.42 -18.25
C CYS A 443 25.57 2.70 -17.01
N ALA A 444 26.90 2.65 -16.90
CA ALA A 444 27.62 1.95 -15.84
C ALA A 444 27.20 2.37 -14.43
N GLY A 445 26.97 3.67 -14.18
CA GLY A 445 26.66 4.19 -12.85
C GLY A 445 25.40 3.58 -12.21
N CYS A 446 24.37 3.31 -13.02
CA CYS A 446 23.14 2.66 -12.55
C CYS A 446 23.25 1.13 -12.60
N HIS A 447 23.79 0.58 -13.68
CA HIS A 447 23.88 -0.87 -13.91
C HIS A 447 24.80 -1.57 -12.90
N GLN A 448 25.88 -0.91 -12.45
CA GLN A 448 26.74 -1.42 -11.37
C GLN A 448 25.99 -1.66 -10.05
N LEU A 449 24.85 -0.99 -9.83
CA LEU A 449 24.06 -1.14 -8.60
C LEU A 449 23.03 -2.27 -8.69
N MET A 450 22.59 -2.63 -9.89
CA MET A 450 21.44 -3.52 -10.11
C MET A 450 21.88 -4.85 -10.74
N ASP A 451 22.65 -4.81 -11.82
CA ASP A 451 22.95 -5.99 -12.63
C ASP A 451 23.68 -7.08 -11.83
N PRO A 452 24.71 -6.77 -11.02
CA PRO A 452 25.37 -7.79 -10.20
C PRO A 452 24.41 -8.50 -9.24
N ILE A 453 23.41 -7.80 -8.71
CA ILE A 453 22.36 -8.40 -7.87
C ILE A 453 21.40 -9.23 -8.72
N GLY A 454 21.05 -8.70 -9.90
CA GLY A 454 20.16 -9.34 -10.86
C GLY A 454 20.70 -10.66 -11.42
N PHE A 455 22.01 -10.77 -11.63
CA PHE A 455 22.61 -11.98 -12.19
C PHE A 455 22.43 -13.22 -11.29
N ALA A 456 22.21 -13.02 -9.98
CA ALA A 456 21.83 -14.08 -9.05
C ALA A 456 20.66 -14.93 -9.57
N PHE A 457 19.73 -14.28 -10.26
CA PHE A 457 18.44 -14.83 -10.67
C PHE A 457 18.47 -15.51 -12.05
N GLU A 458 19.60 -15.55 -12.75
CA GLU A 458 19.60 -16.02 -14.14
C GLU A 458 19.39 -17.53 -14.30
N ASN A 459 19.52 -18.29 -13.20
CA ASN A 459 19.04 -19.66 -13.11
C ASN A 459 17.50 -19.79 -13.16
N TYR A 460 16.76 -18.69 -13.27
CA TYR A 460 15.32 -18.70 -13.50
C TYR A 460 14.97 -17.92 -14.76
N ASP A 461 14.18 -18.51 -15.64
CA ASP A 461 13.70 -17.84 -16.84
C ASP A 461 12.69 -16.71 -16.52
N ALA A 462 12.09 -16.12 -17.56
CA ALA A 462 11.20 -14.97 -17.41
C ALA A 462 9.83 -15.31 -16.76
N VAL A 463 9.48 -16.58 -16.59
CA VAL A 463 8.26 -17.04 -15.90
C VAL A 463 8.58 -17.75 -14.59
N GLY A 464 9.86 -17.98 -14.30
CA GLY A 464 10.35 -18.55 -13.05
C GLY A 464 10.66 -20.04 -13.12
N ALA A 465 10.74 -20.65 -14.30
CA ALA A 465 11.23 -22.02 -14.47
C ALA A 465 12.74 -22.06 -14.17
N TYR A 466 13.19 -23.10 -13.47
CA TYR A 466 14.62 -23.26 -13.16
C TYR A 466 15.40 -23.77 -14.38
N ARG A 467 16.60 -23.23 -14.59
CA ARG A 467 17.50 -23.58 -15.70
C ARG A 467 18.97 -23.48 -15.27
N THR A 468 19.81 -24.32 -15.87
CA THR A 468 21.28 -24.31 -15.69
C THR A 468 22.02 -23.77 -16.90
N GLU A 469 21.34 -23.69 -18.04
CA GLU A 469 21.89 -23.20 -19.30
C GLU A 469 20.94 -22.19 -19.96
N GLU A 470 21.50 -21.26 -20.71
CA GLU A 470 20.79 -20.33 -21.59
C GLU A 470 21.59 -20.17 -22.89
N GLY A 471 20.93 -20.24 -24.04
CA GLY A 471 21.63 -20.14 -25.33
C GLY A 471 22.66 -21.25 -25.58
N GLY A 472 22.55 -22.39 -24.89
CA GLY A 472 23.54 -23.48 -24.94
C GLY A 472 24.81 -23.22 -24.11
N GLN A 473 24.83 -22.16 -23.30
CA GLN A 473 25.92 -21.84 -22.38
C GLN A 473 25.51 -22.09 -20.93
N VAL A 474 26.46 -22.50 -20.10
CA VAL A 474 26.26 -22.64 -18.65
C VAL A 474 26.07 -21.26 -18.03
N ILE A 475 25.05 -21.13 -17.19
CA ILE A 475 24.74 -19.88 -16.51
C ILE A 475 25.75 -19.64 -15.37
N ASP A 476 26.40 -18.49 -15.42
CA ASP A 476 27.10 -17.91 -14.27
C ASP A 476 26.13 -17.02 -13.48
N SER A 477 25.73 -17.47 -12.29
CA SER A 477 24.85 -16.72 -11.37
C SER A 477 25.61 -16.06 -10.21
N SER A 478 26.93 -15.90 -10.32
CA SER A 478 27.71 -15.10 -9.37
C SER A 478 27.28 -13.63 -9.38
N GLY A 479 27.27 -13.00 -8.22
CA GLY A 479 26.85 -11.62 -8.10
C GLY A 479 27.55 -10.94 -6.95
N GLU A 480 27.26 -9.65 -6.79
CA GLU A 480 27.80 -8.85 -5.71
C GLU A 480 26.81 -7.76 -5.29
N ILE A 481 26.79 -7.46 -3.99
CA ILE A 481 26.11 -6.27 -3.46
C ILE A 481 27.19 -5.24 -3.14
N PHE A 482 26.93 -3.99 -3.51
CA PHE A 482 27.78 -2.84 -3.17
C PHE A 482 26.96 -1.71 -2.56
N ARG A 483 27.54 -0.83 -1.75
CA ARG A 483 26.83 0.35 -1.22
C ARG A 483 25.57 -0.02 -0.42
N SER A 484 25.59 -1.18 0.23
CA SER A 484 24.72 -1.51 1.35
C SER A 484 25.42 -1.11 2.65
N THR A 485 24.70 -1.16 3.76
CA THR A 485 25.30 -0.83 5.06
C THR A 485 26.01 -2.03 5.69
N ASP A 486 25.58 -3.26 5.40
CA ASP A 486 26.08 -4.46 6.10
C ASP A 486 26.11 -5.76 5.26
N VAL A 487 25.72 -5.72 3.97
CA VAL A 487 25.66 -6.91 3.10
C VAL A 487 26.50 -6.79 1.84
N ASP A 488 27.50 -5.92 1.82
CA ASP A 488 28.41 -5.77 0.68
C ASP A 488 29.27 -7.02 0.49
N GLY A 489 29.57 -7.36 -0.77
CA GLY A 489 30.42 -8.48 -1.14
C GLY A 489 29.75 -9.52 -2.03
N PRO A 490 30.55 -10.51 -2.50
CA PRO A 490 30.14 -11.47 -3.50
C PRO A 490 29.20 -12.55 -2.95
N PHE A 491 28.46 -13.20 -3.84
CA PHE A 491 27.62 -14.36 -3.57
C PHE A 491 27.40 -15.17 -4.87
N VAL A 492 26.86 -16.39 -4.77
CA VAL A 492 26.48 -17.23 -5.92
C VAL A 492 25.01 -17.65 -5.84
N GLY A 493 24.22 -17.20 -6.82
CA GLY A 493 22.81 -17.54 -6.95
C GLY A 493 21.87 -16.89 -5.93
N VAL A 494 20.56 -17.06 -6.12
CA VAL A 494 19.54 -16.44 -5.26
C VAL A 494 19.53 -17.00 -3.84
N ARG A 495 19.93 -18.27 -3.64
CA ARG A 495 19.97 -18.89 -2.31
C ARG A 495 20.92 -18.14 -1.36
N GLU A 496 22.17 -17.94 -1.77
CA GLU A 496 23.15 -17.21 -0.96
C GLU A 496 22.75 -15.73 -0.83
N LEU A 497 22.25 -15.11 -1.91
CA LEU A 497 21.69 -13.75 -1.84
C LEU A 497 20.59 -13.64 -0.77
N ALA A 498 19.63 -14.56 -0.75
CA ALA A 498 18.52 -14.58 0.20
C ALA A 498 19.01 -14.76 1.64
N GLU A 499 20.00 -15.62 1.87
CA GLU A 499 20.61 -15.83 3.20
C GLU A 499 21.33 -14.56 3.70
N ARG A 500 22.05 -13.87 2.82
CA ARG A 500 22.69 -12.59 3.15
C ARG A 500 21.66 -11.51 3.48
N LEU A 501 20.60 -11.40 2.67
CA LEU A 501 19.50 -10.46 2.92
C LEU A 501 18.75 -10.78 4.24
N ALA A 502 18.53 -12.06 4.54
CA ALA A 502 17.89 -12.51 5.78
C ALA A 502 18.70 -12.15 7.05
N GLY A 503 20.02 -12.14 6.93
CA GLY A 503 20.94 -11.78 8.01
C GLY A 503 21.12 -10.27 8.23
N SER A 504 20.67 -9.45 7.29
CA SER A 504 20.95 -8.00 7.27
C SER A 504 20.10 -7.19 8.24
N GLU A 505 20.76 -6.29 8.98
CA GLU A 505 20.16 -5.18 9.70
C GLU A 505 19.51 -4.19 8.72
N GLN A 506 20.16 -3.84 7.62
CA GLN A 506 19.57 -2.94 6.61
C GLN A 506 18.24 -3.45 6.08
N VAL A 507 18.14 -4.75 5.80
CA VAL A 507 16.91 -5.36 5.28
C VAL A 507 15.81 -5.34 6.34
N ARG A 508 16.14 -5.56 7.61
CA ARG A 508 15.17 -5.44 8.71
C ARG A 508 14.66 -4.01 8.84
N GLU A 509 15.56 -3.04 8.82
CA GLU A 509 15.21 -1.62 8.90
C GLU A 509 14.40 -1.15 7.70
N CYS A 510 14.73 -1.66 6.51
CA CYS A 510 13.98 -1.36 5.30
C CYS A 510 12.57 -1.92 5.39
N LEU A 511 12.41 -3.20 5.77
CA LEU A 511 11.08 -3.79 5.91
C LEU A 511 10.23 -3.04 6.96
N ALA A 512 10.84 -2.62 8.07
CA ALA A 512 10.19 -1.75 9.05
C ALA A 512 9.73 -0.41 8.42
N THR A 513 10.58 0.20 7.59
CA THR A 513 10.25 1.44 6.87
C THR A 513 9.12 1.23 5.86
N GLN A 514 9.09 0.11 5.15
CA GLN A 514 8.00 -0.24 4.22
C GLN A 514 6.67 -0.44 4.96
N TRP A 515 6.69 -1.12 6.12
CA TRP A 515 5.51 -1.25 6.98
C TRP A 515 5.02 0.10 7.51
N PHE A 516 5.94 0.98 7.93
CA PHE A 516 5.60 2.34 8.33
C PHE A 516 4.88 3.09 7.20
N ARG A 517 5.43 3.05 5.98
CA ARG A 517 4.84 3.71 4.79
C ARG A 517 3.44 3.20 4.49
N TYR A 518 3.26 1.88 4.51
CA TYR A 518 1.95 1.25 4.28
C TYR A 518 0.93 1.61 5.38
N ALA A 519 1.31 1.49 6.66
CA ALA A 519 0.41 1.75 7.78
C ALA A 519 -0.04 3.21 7.83
N SER A 520 0.92 4.14 7.67
CA SER A 520 0.67 5.58 7.67
C SER A 520 -0.02 6.08 6.39
N GLY A 521 0.11 5.34 5.27
CA GLY A 521 -0.40 5.76 3.97
C GLY A 521 0.33 7.00 3.44
N ARG A 522 1.63 7.13 3.72
CA ARG A 522 2.49 8.24 3.27
C ARG A 522 3.96 7.85 3.35
N PHE A 523 4.83 8.67 2.78
CA PHE A 523 6.26 8.61 3.05
C PHE A 523 6.57 9.14 4.45
N GLU A 524 7.68 8.65 5.01
CA GLU A 524 8.31 9.20 6.20
C GLU A 524 8.81 10.63 5.96
N THR A 525 8.89 11.38 7.05
CA THR A 525 9.40 12.74 7.13
C THR A 525 10.44 12.81 8.25
N ASP A 526 11.18 13.92 8.33
CA ASP A 526 12.13 14.16 9.43
C ASP A 526 11.48 14.05 10.83
N GLY A 527 10.16 14.28 10.93
CA GLY A 527 9.40 14.14 12.18
C GLY A 527 9.14 12.69 12.62
N ASP A 528 9.41 11.70 11.76
CA ASP A 528 9.10 10.30 12.03
C ASP A 528 10.26 9.51 12.64
N GLY A 529 11.42 10.12 12.87
CA GLY A 529 12.62 9.47 13.41
C GLY A 529 12.33 8.59 14.62
N CYS A 530 11.65 9.14 15.63
CA CYS A 530 11.25 8.40 16.84
C CYS A 530 10.28 7.23 16.60
N SER A 531 9.42 7.34 15.59
CA SER A 531 8.51 6.27 15.22
C SER A 531 9.28 5.12 14.56
N LEU A 532 10.19 5.47 13.64
CA LEU A 532 11.05 4.51 12.94
C LEU A 532 12.04 3.85 13.89
N ASP A 533 12.70 4.58 14.77
CA ASP A 533 13.64 4.04 15.77
C ASP A 533 12.95 3.02 16.68
N ARG A 534 11.73 3.34 17.15
CA ARG A 534 10.95 2.40 17.95
C ARG A 534 10.55 1.16 17.17
N LEU A 535 10.07 1.34 15.95
CA LEU A 535 9.63 0.25 15.10
C LEU A 535 10.79 -0.71 14.78
N ARG A 536 11.93 -0.15 14.37
CA ARG A 536 13.18 -0.87 14.12
C ARG A 536 13.65 -1.56 15.39
N GLY A 537 13.76 -0.84 16.51
CA GLY A 537 14.16 -1.40 17.79
C GLY A 537 13.29 -2.58 18.25
N GLY A 538 11.97 -2.49 18.08
CA GLY A 538 11.04 -3.59 18.34
C GLY A 538 11.28 -4.80 17.45
N PHE A 539 11.50 -4.59 16.15
CA PHE A 539 11.76 -5.67 15.19
C PHE A 539 13.12 -6.33 15.39
N HIS A 540 14.12 -5.57 15.81
CA HIS A 540 15.43 -6.09 16.21
C HIS A 540 15.32 -6.92 17.49
N ALA A 541 14.64 -6.41 18.51
CA ALA A 541 14.45 -7.10 19.79
C ALA A 541 13.64 -8.41 19.64
N SER A 542 12.74 -8.48 18.66
CA SER A 542 11.99 -9.70 18.33
C SER A 542 12.75 -10.66 17.40
N GLU A 543 14.02 -10.37 17.10
CA GLU A 543 14.87 -11.12 16.17
C GLU A 543 14.18 -11.35 14.81
N GLY A 544 13.59 -10.30 14.23
CA GLY A 544 12.97 -10.38 12.91
C GLY A 544 11.60 -11.07 12.87
N ASP A 545 10.85 -11.07 13.98
CA ASP A 545 9.47 -11.58 14.02
C ASP A 545 8.50 -10.61 13.32
N LEU A 546 7.89 -11.08 12.24
CA LEU A 546 7.02 -10.32 11.34
C LEU A 546 5.69 -9.93 11.99
N VAL A 547 5.18 -10.71 12.94
CA VAL A 547 3.98 -10.35 13.71
C VAL A 547 4.31 -9.24 14.70
N GLU A 548 5.44 -9.35 15.39
CA GLU A 548 5.87 -8.31 16.32
C GLU A 548 6.24 -7.00 15.60
N LEU A 549 6.62 -7.03 14.32
CA LEU A 549 6.78 -5.82 13.51
C LEU A 549 5.44 -5.08 13.31
N ILE A 550 4.36 -5.82 13.02
CA ILE A 550 3.02 -5.24 12.87
C ILE A 550 2.55 -4.68 14.22
N VAL A 551 2.77 -5.41 15.32
CA VAL A 551 2.46 -4.97 16.68
C VAL A 551 3.25 -3.70 17.05
N ALA A 552 4.54 -3.67 16.79
CA ALA A 552 5.39 -2.50 17.07
C ALA A 552 4.93 -1.26 16.28
N THR A 553 4.37 -1.44 15.08
CA THR A 553 3.81 -0.35 14.27
C THR A 553 2.68 0.38 14.99
N THR A 554 1.79 -0.35 15.66
CA THR A 554 0.65 0.23 16.38
C THR A 554 1.05 1.01 17.62
N GLN A 555 2.27 0.79 18.10
CA GLN A 555 2.84 1.49 19.23
C GLN A 555 3.64 2.73 18.80
N THR A 556 3.79 3.06 17.53
CA THR A 556 4.61 4.22 17.13
C THR A 556 3.94 5.56 17.47
N GLU A 557 4.74 6.61 17.63
CA GLU A 557 4.21 7.97 17.85
C GLU A 557 3.32 8.40 16.67
N ALA A 558 3.77 8.14 15.45
CA ALA A 558 3.00 8.43 14.23
C ALA A 558 1.69 7.64 14.14
N PHE A 559 1.57 6.48 14.80
CA PHE A 559 0.34 5.70 14.86
C PHE A 559 -0.60 6.21 15.96
N MET A 560 -0.06 6.64 17.10
CA MET A 560 -0.84 7.05 18.28
C MET A 560 -1.24 8.52 18.30
N PHE A 561 -0.49 9.37 17.58
CA PHE A 561 -0.60 10.81 17.62
C PHE A 561 -0.58 11.42 16.21
N ARG A 562 -1.02 12.67 16.13
CA ARG A 562 -0.83 13.55 14.99
C ARG A 562 -0.46 14.96 15.46
N SER A 563 0.03 15.81 14.56
CA SER A 563 0.18 17.22 14.89
C SER A 563 -1.16 17.91 15.10
N ALA A 564 -1.16 18.92 15.97
CA ALA A 564 -2.28 19.85 16.07
C ALA A 564 -2.51 20.52 14.71
N ILE A 565 -3.78 20.64 14.32
CA ILE A 565 -4.17 21.44 13.16
C ILE A 565 -4.25 22.87 13.71
N ALA A 566 -3.40 23.77 13.20
CA ALA A 566 -3.53 25.19 13.53
C ALA A 566 -4.94 25.63 13.13
N ALA A 567 -5.68 26.30 14.03
CA ALA A 567 -6.94 26.92 13.65
C ALA A 567 -6.63 27.89 12.50
N GLU A 568 -7.22 27.64 11.32
CA GLU A 568 -7.23 28.64 10.26
C GLU A 568 -7.99 29.85 10.82
N GLU A 569 -7.35 31.02 10.86
CA GLU A 569 -8.05 32.26 11.18
C GLU A 569 -9.15 32.46 10.13
N GLU A 570 -10.41 32.39 10.57
CA GLU A 570 -11.64 32.49 9.75
C GLU A 570 -11.66 33.68 8.78
#